data_AF-A0A2J7VYC4-F1
#
_entry.id   AF-A0A2J7VYC4-F1
#
_cell.length_a   1.000
_cell.length_b   1.000
_cell.length_c   1.000
_cell.angle_alpha   90.00
_cell.angle_beta   90.00
_cell.angle_gamma   90.00
#
_symmetry.space_group_name_H-M   'P 1'
#
loop_
_entity.id
_entity.type
_entity.pdbx_description
1 polymer ?
#
loop_
_entity_poly.entity_id
_entity_poly.type
_entity_poly.pdbx_seq_one_letter_code
_entity_poly.pdbx_strand_id
1 'polypeptide(L)'
;MSRPYLPTLLQLRLLTGYLGERAQLGWWPTAFYESSSRLFLEPVFAKSARLAQYHGVVEAARRQHDEHLSVGSYHLFRLPEEAEQDLHHLIRAPEGNEFASCPPASKDAALVSLQQLAGGTRLDKEGPTAVGNIHDLPTDDVLRKIAGVYWSAFNNQLKSYPYLAP
;
A
#
# COMPACT_ATOMS: atom_id res chain seq x y z
N MET A 1 -16.97 -14.89 -5.29
CA MET A 1 -16.77 -15.25 -3.87
C MET A 1 -16.01 -14.11 -3.23
N SER A 2 -16.47 -13.55 -2.10
CA SER A 2 -15.76 -12.46 -1.43
C SER A 2 -14.46 -13.02 -0.82
N ARG A 3 -13.30 -12.52 -1.26
CA ARG A 3 -11.99 -12.89 -0.69
C ARG A 3 -11.82 -12.10 0.62
N PRO A 4 -11.82 -12.76 1.80
CA PRO A 4 -11.91 -12.07 3.09
C PRO A 4 -10.67 -11.23 3.42
N TYR A 5 -9.54 -11.48 2.76
CA TYR A 5 -8.27 -10.78 2.97
C TYR A 5 -8.13 -9.47 2.18
N LEU A 6 -8.99 -9.23 1.17
CA LEU A 6 -8.91 -8.05 0.30
C LEU A 6 -9.03 -6.71 1.04
N PRO A 7 -9.96 -6.52 2.00
CA PRO A 7 -10.06 -5.26 2.74
C PRO A 7 -8.77 -4.93 3.50
N THR A 8 -8.17 -5.93 4.15
CA THR A 8 -6.89 -5.79 4.86
C THR A 8 -5.76 -5.44 3.89
N LEU A 9 -5.72 -6.10 2.73
CA LEU A 9 -4.72 -5.83 1.69
C LEU A 9 -4.87 -4.42 1.11
N LEU A 10 -6.11 -3.97 0.86
CA LEU A 10 -6.39 -2.61 0.41
C LEU A 10 -5.96 -1.59 1.46
N GLN A 11 -6.32 -1.80 2.72
CA GLN A 11 -5.93 -0.93 3.84
C GLN A 11 -4.41 -0.82 3.95
N LEU A 12 -3.70 -1.95 3.86
CA LEU A 12 -2.24 -1.98 3.86
C LEU A 12 -1.65 -1.17 2.70
N ARG A 13 -2.19 -1.33 1.49
CA ARG A 13 -1.78 -0.59 0.29
C ARG A 13 -2.01 0.92 0.44
N LEU A 14 -3.13 1.33 1.01
CA LEU A 14 -3.45 2.74 1.25
C LEU A 14 -2.54 3.37 2.31
N LEU A 15 -2.32 2.69 3.44
CA LEU A 15 -1.45 3.18 4.52
C LEU A 15 0.00 3.30 4.06
N THR A 16 0.55 2.24 3.46
CA THR A 16 1.91 2.27 2.91
C THR A 16 2.03 3.29 1.78
N GLY A 17 1.00 3.38 0.92
CA GLY A 17 0.89 4.35 -0.16
C GLY A 17 0.91 5.81 0.33
N TYR A 18 0.21 6.10 1.42
CA TYR A 18 0.23 7.42 2.05
C TYR A 18 1.59 7.70 2.71
N LEU A 19 2.07 6.79 3.55
CA LEU A 19 3.31 6.97 4.33
C LEU A 19 4.55 7.14 3.44
N GLY A 20 4.58 6.53 2.27
CA GLY A 20 5.70 6.68 1.34
C GLY A 20 5.69 7.96 0.50
N GLU A 21 4.61 8.75 0.50
CA GLU A 21 4.58 10.02 -0.24
C GLU A 21 5.59 11.05 0.29
N ARG A 22 5.93 12.03 -0.55
CA ARG A 22 6.96 13.04 -0.28
C ARG A 22 6.75 13.78 1.03
N ALA A 23 5.51 14.17 1.33
CA ALA A 23 5.18 14.91 2.55
C ALA A 23 5.21 14.06 3.84
N GLN A 24 5.33 12.72 3.73
CA GLN A 24 5.28 11.81 4.86
C GLN A 24 6.68 11.27 5.23
N LEU A 25 7.13 10.22 4.55
CA LEU A 25 8.48 9.65 4.71
C LEU A 25 9.28 9.66 3.39
N GLY A 26 8.69 10.11 2.29
CA GLY A 26 9.42 10.45 1.07
C GLY A 26 10.12 9.29 0.38
N TRP A 27 9.46 8.13 0.33
CA TRP A 27 9.94 7.00 -0.47
C TRP A 27 9.74 7.21 -1.97
N TRP A 28 8.70 7.92 -2.37
CA TRP A 28 8.48 8.33 -3.76
C TRP A 28 8.08 9.81 -3.86
N PRO A 29 8.42 10.49 -4.96
CA PRO A 29 8.27 11.94 -5.10
C PRO A 29 6.85 12.34 -5.55
N THR A 30 5.81 11.80 -4.92
CA THR A 30 4.40 12.14 -5.23
C THR A 30 3.67 12.77 -4.05
N ALA A 31 2.49 13.33 -4.34
CA ALA A 31 1.62 14.04 -3.39
C ALA A 31 0.13 13.78 -3.69
N PHE A 32 -0.24 12.58 -4.15
CA PHE A 32 -1.60 12.22 -4.56
C PHE A 32 -2.60 12.23 -3.40
N TYR A 33 -2.19 11.93 -2.17
CA TYR A 33 -3.04 11.96 -0.98
C TYR A 33 -2.96 13.27 -0.18
N GLU A 34 -2.20 14.26 -0.64
CA GLU A 34 -2.28 15.61 -0.07
C GLU A 34 -3.63 16.26 -0.37
N SER A 35 -4.11 17.14 0.51
CA SER A 35 -5.38 17.86 0.32
C SER A 35 -5.39 18.71 -0.95
N SER A 36 -4.22 19.23 -1.34
CA SER A 36 -4.03 20.07 -2.53
C SER A 36 -4.19 19.29 -3.85
N SER A 37 -3.99 17.97 -3.85
CA SER A 37 -3.99 17.16 -5.07
C SER A 37 -5.35 17.13 -5.77
N ARG A 38 -6.43 17.25 -5.01
CA ARG A 38 -7.80 17.30 -5.55
C ARG A 38 -8.00 18.47 -6.49
N LEU A 39 -7.39 19.63 -6.20
CA LEU A 39 -7.48 20.82 -7.06
C LEU A 39 -6.91 20.58 -8.47
N PHE A 40 -5.96 19.65 -8.60
CA PHE A 40 -5.38 19.27 -9.89
C PHE A 40 -6.10 18.10 -10.55
N LEU A 41 -6.60 17.16 -9.74
CA LEU A 41 -7.23 15.94 -10.25
C LEU A 41 -8.69 16.14 -10.62
N GLU A 42 -9.47 16.91 -9.87
CA GLU A 42 -10.91 17.10 -10.13
C GLU A 42 -11.22 17.70 -11.51
N PRO A 43 -10.45 18.68 -12.04
CA PRO A 43 -10.68 19.18 -13.39
C PRO A 43 -10.52 18.11 -14.49
N VAL A 44 -9.63 17.14 -14.29
CA VAL A 44 -9.31 16.09 -15.28
C VAL A 44 -10.13 14.82 -15.03
N PHE A 45 -10.43 14.52 -13.77
CA PHE A 45 -11.01 13.28 -13.28
C PHE A 45 -12.24 13.56 -12.40
N ALA A 46 -13.17 14.39 -12.87
CA ALA A 46 -14.29 14.91 -12.07
C ALA A 46 -15.07 13.86 -11.26
N LYS A 47 -15.24 12.64 -11.78
CA LYS A 47 -15.95 11.53 -11.10
C LYS A 47 -15.03 10.42 -10.59
N SER A 48 -13.73 10.52 -10.89
CA SER A 48 -12.75 9.44 -10.65
C SER A 48 -11.46 9.93 -10.00
N ALA A 49 -11.43 11.16 -9.46
CA ALA A 49 -10.27 11.75 -8.79
C ALA A 49 -9.71 10.79 -7.73
N ARG A 50 -10.57 10.13 -6.95
CA ARG A 50 -10.18 9.12 -5.95
C ARG A 50 -9.47 7.92 -6.58
N LEU A 51 -10.00 7.39 -7.68
CA LEU A 51 -9.33 6.30 -8.41
C LEU A 51 -7.99 6.77 -8.98
N ALA A 52 -7.92 8.01 -9.48
CA ALA A 52 -6.68 8.59 -9.99
C ALA A 52 -5.64 8.77 -8.88
N GLN A 53 -6.04 9.19 -7.66
CA GLN A 53 -5.16 9.24 -6.49
C GLN A 53 -4.60 7.86 -6.17
N TYR A 54 -5.50 6.87 -6.02
CA TYR A 54 -5.13 5.50 -5.69
C TYR A 54 -4.14 4.92 -6.72
N HIS A 55 -4.51 4.95 -8.01
CA HIS A 55 -3.65 4.41 -9.07
C HIS A 55 -2.36 5.21 -9.21
N GLY A 56 -2.39 6.54 -9.04
CA GLY A 56 -1.19 7.37 -9.06
C GLY A 56 -0.16 6.96 -8.01
N VAL A 57 -0.61 6.68 -6.78
CA VAL A 57 0.26 6.18 -5.70
C VAL A 57 0.72 4.76 -5.97
N VAL A 58 -0.18 3.86 -6.37
CA VAL A 58 0.19 2.47 -6.70
C VAL A 58 1.28 2.45 -7.76
N GLU A 59 1.15 3.28 -8.79
CA GLU A 59 2.12 3.41 -9.87
C GLU A 59 3.46 3.98 -9.41
N ALA A 60 3.46 4.99 -8.55
CA ALA A 60 4.68 5.55 -7.98
C ALA A 60 5.42 4.55 -7.08
N ALA A 61 4.69 3.91 -6.18
CA ALA A 61 5.21 2.89 -5.30
C ALA A 61 5.71 1.68 -6.08
N ARG A 62 4.98 1.24 -7.11
CA ARG A 62 5.38 0.13 -7.99
C ARG A 62 6.73 0.36 -8.65
N ARG A 63 6.94 1.53 -9.29
CA ARG A 63 8.24 1.89 -9.86
C ARG A 63 9.36 1.81 -8.82
N GLN A 64 9.12 2.38 -7.65
CA GLN A 64 10.12 2.38 -6.57
C GLN A 64 10.49 0.97 -6.10
N HIS A 65 9.52 0.04 -6.07
CA HIS A 65 9.77 -1.36 -5.69
C HIS A 65 10.44 -2.15 -6.81
N ASP A 66 9.97 -2.00 -8.05
CA ASP A 66 10.52 -2.70 -9.21
C ASP A 66 12.00 -2.38 -9.45
N GLU A 67 12.46 -1.18 -9.10
CA GLU A 67 13.88 -0.80 -9.15
C GLU A 67 14.77 -1.59 -8.17
N HIS A 68 14.19 -2.12 -7.08
CA HIS A 68 14.92 -2.78 -5.99
C HIS A 68 14.67 -4.29 -5.91
N LEU A 69 13.70 -4.80 -6.66
CA LEU A 69 13.29 -6.21 -6.64
C LEU A 69 13.64 -6.90 -7.96
N SER A 70 13.81 -8.23 -7.89
CA SER A 70 14.00 -9.06 -9.08
C SER A 70 12.73 -9.14 -9.92
N VAL A 71 12.92 -9.25 -11.23
CA VAL A 71 11.83 -9.52 -12.19
C VAL A 71 11.11 -10.82 -11.81
N GLY A 72 9.77 -10.77 -11.79
CA GLY A 72 8.92 -11.93 -11.46
C GLY A 72 8.54 -12.06 -9.99
N SER A 73 9.10 -11.23 -9.10
CA SER A 73 8.64 -11.15 -7.71
C SER A 73 7.34 -10.34 -7.61
N TYR A 74 6.44 -10.76 -6.71
CA TYR A 74 5.24 -10.01 -6.37
C TYR A 74 5.50 -9.12 -5.14
N HIS A 75 4.83 -7.98 -5.06
CA HIS A 75 4.88 -7.12 -3.89
C HIS A 75 3.55 -6.38 -3.73
N LEU A 76 3.40 -5.61 -2.64
CA LEU A 76 2.15 -4.95 -2.29
C LEU A 76 1.54 -4.08 -3.42
N PHE A 77 2.36 -3.59 -4.35
CA PHE A 77 1.97 -2.71 -5.46
C PHE A 77 2.07 -3.37 -6.85
N ARG A 78 2.31 -4.69 -6.89
CA ARG A 78 2.33 -5.53 -8.09
C ARG A 78 1.93 -6.95 -7.68
N LEU A 79 0.62 -7.20 -7.68
CA LEU A 79 0.02 -8.49 -7.37
C LEU A 79 -0.39 -9.22 -8.67
N PRO A 80 -0.79 -10.50 -8.59
CA PRO A 80 -1.45 -11.18 -9.71
C PRO A 80 -2.67 -10.42 -10.20
N GLU A 81 -2.93 -10.50 -11.51
CA GLU A 81 -3.98 -9.73 -12.18
C GLU A 81 -5.35 -9.87 -11.49
N GLU A 82 -5.71 -11.09 -11.08
CA GLU A 82 -6.98 -11.34 -10.38
C GLU A 82 -7.11 -10.53 -9.08
N ALA A 83 -6.02 -10.39 -8.31
CA ALA A 83 -6.02 -9.62 -7.08
C ALA A 83 -6.06 -8.10 -7.37
N GLU A 84 -5.39 -7.66 -8.44
CA GLU A 84 -5.43 -6.25 -8.87
C GLU A 84 -6.82 -5.83 -9.36
N GLN A 85 -7.49 -6.70 -10.13
CA GLN A 85 -8.87 -6.47 -10.58
C GLN A 85 -9.82 -6.38 -9.39
N ASP A 86 -9.70 -7.29 -8.43
CA ASP A 86 -10.52 -7.28 -7.21
C ASP A 86 -10.29 -6.01 -6.36
N LEU A 87 -9.04 -5.59 -6.18
CA LEU A 87 -8.72 -4.34 -5.48
C LEU A 87 -9.27 -3.12 -6.22
N HIS A 88 -9.22 -3.10 -7.56
CA HIS A 88 -9.85 -2.07 -8.37
C HIS A 88 -11.37 -2.04 -8.17
N HIS A 89 -12.03 -3.19 -8.13
CA HIS A 89 -13.46 -3.26 -7.86
C HIS A 89 -13.79 -2.75 -6.46
N LEU A 90 -13.01 -3.14 -5.45
CA LEU A 90 -13.20 -2.73 -4.07
C LEU A 90 -13.02 -1.21 -3.88
N ILE A 91 -11.96 -0.61 -4.43
CA ILE A 91 -11.73 0.84 -4.32
C ILE A 91 -12.76 1.67 -5.10
N ARG A 92 -13.40 1.09 -6.12
CA ARG A 92 -14.48 1.72 -6.86
C ARG A 92 -15.83 1.64 -6.15
N ALA A 93 -16.05 0.57 -5.39
CA ALA A 93 -17.29 0.33 -4.68
C ALA A 93 -17.51 1.36 -3.54
N PRO A 94 -18.77 1.55 -3.06
CA PRO A 94 -19.07 2.44 -1.93
C PRO A 94 -18.34 2.05 -0.64
N GLU A 95 -18.10 0.77 -0.40
CA GLU A 95 -17.35 0.26 0.75
C GLU A 95 -15.88 0.71 0.70
N GLY A 96 -15.31 0.78 -0.52
CA GLY A 96 -14.01 1.40 -0.77
C GLY A 96 -13.94 2.87 -0.32
N ASN A 97 -15.08 3.53 -0.19
CA ASN A 97 -15.15 4.89 0.32
C ASN A 97 -14.78 4.96 1.80
N GLU A 98 -15.04 3.94 2.61
CA GLU A 98 -14.64 3.94 4.02
C GLU A 98 -13.11 3.90 4.18
N PHE A 99 -12.44 3.12 3.31
CA PHE A 99 -10.99 3.01 3.29
C PHE A 99 -10.30 4.26 2.71
N ALA A 100 -10.92 4.92 1.73
CA ALA A 100 -10.32 6.05 1.00
C ALA A 100 -10.79 7.44 1.46
N SER A 101 -11.94 7.55 2.15
CA SER A 101 -12.44 8.83 2.68
C SER A 101 -11.76 9.24 3.98
N CYS A 102 -11.03 8.32 4.60
CA CYS A 102 -10.23 8.57 5.77
C CYS A 102 -8.76 8.33 5.44
N PRO A 103 -8.12 9.14 4.54
CA PRO A 103 -6.67 9.19 4.56
C PRO A 103 -6.27 9.48 6.01
N PRO A 104 -5.33 8.72 6.57
CA PRO A 104 -5.02 8.81 7.98
C PRO A 104 -4.79 10.27 8.35
N ALA A 105 -5.50 10.74 9.38
CA ALA A 105 -5.58 12.16 9.73
C ALA A 105 -4.20 12.80 9.98
N SER A 106 -3.20 11.97 10.25
CA SER A 106 -1.79 12.34 10.35
C SER A 106 -0.89 11.14 10.01
N LYS A 107 0.39 11.44 9.78
CA LYS A 107 1.49 10.47 9.72
C LYS A 107 1.48 9.48 10.90
N ASP A 108 1.31 9.99 12.11
CA ASP A 108 1.32 9.17 13.33
C ASP A 108 0.12 8.22 13.39
N ALA A 109 -1.07 8.70 13.00
CA ALA A 109 -2.26 7.86 12.91
C ALA A 109 -2.06 6.71 11.88
N ALA A 110 -1.44 7.02 10.74
CA ALA A 110 -1.12 6.02 9.73
C ALA A 110 -0.15 4.95 10.25
N LEU A 111 0.88 5.37 10.99
CA LEU A 111 1.85 4.46 11.61
C LEU A 111 1.20 3.56 12.67
N VAL A 112 0.31 4.11 13.50
CA VAL A 112 -0.43 3.33 14.51
C VAL A 112 -1.34 2.30 13.84
N SER A 113 -2.08 2.67 12.78
CA SER A 113 -2.90 1.73 12.04
C SER A 113 -2.06 0.63 11.39
N LEU A 114 -0.90 0.97 10.82
CA LEU A 114 0.01 -0.01 10.24
C LEU A 114 0.61 -0.95 11.31
N GLN A 115 0.92 -0.43 12.50
CA GLN A 115 1.36 -1.23 13.66
C GLN A 115 0.29 -2.23 14.12
N GLN A 116 -0.97 -1.79 14.16
CA GLN A 116 -2.10 -2.66 14.51
C GLN A 116 -2.25 -3.81 13.50
N LEU A 117 -2.10 -3.52 12.20
CA LEU A 117 -2.09 -4.54 11.14
C LEU A 117 -0.90 -5.49 11.26
N ALA A 118 0.27 -5.02 11.72
CA ALA A 118 1.43 -5.87 11.94
C ALA A 118 1.27 -6.82 13.13
N GLY A 119 0.34 -6.56 14.05
CA GLY A 119 0.14 -7.38 15.26
C GLY A 119 1.39 -7.46 16.14
N GLY A 120 2.24 -6.44 16.12
CA GLY A 120 3.53 -6.42 16.82
C GLY A 120 4.66 -7.18 16.12
N THR A 121 4.41 -7.78 14.95
CA THR A 121 5.47 -8.38 14.13
C THR A 121 6.40 -7.28 13.63
N ARG A 122 7.68 -7.35 13.99
CA ARG A 122 8.71 -6.40 13.54
C ARG A 122 9.81 -7.14 12.83
N LEU A 123 10.13 -6.70 11.62
CA LEU A 123 11.21 -7.26 10.81
C LEU A 123 12.13 -6.11 10.41
N ASP A 124 13.14 -5.86 11.25
CA ASP A 124 14.16 -4.83 11.01
C ASP A 124 15.17 -5.33 9.98
N LYS A 125 14.88 -5.10 8.71
CA LYS A 125 15.79 -5.38 7.59
C LYS A 125 15.70 -4.27 6.56
N GLU A 126 16.84 -3.77 6.10
CA GLU A 126 16.92 -2.85 4.97
C GLU A 126 17.03 -3.65 3.66
N GLY A 127 16.39 -3.14 2.60
CA GLY A 127 16.39 -3.73 1.27
C GLY A 127 15.31 -4.80 1.03
N PRO A 128 15.49 -5.63 -0.01
CA PRO A 128 14.54 -6.68 -0.38
C PRO A 128 14.35 -7.71 0.73
N THR A 129 13.10 -7.92 1.16
CA THR A 129 12.77 -8.85 2.24
C THR A 129 11.73 -9.87 1.77
N ALA A 130 12.11 -11.15 1.71
CA ALA A 130 11.17 -12.22 1.40
C ALA A 130 10.19 -12.41 2.56
N VAL A 131 8.89 -12.34 2.30
CA VAL A 131 7.83 -12.50 3.31
C VAL A 131 7.00 -13.77 3.15
N GLY A 132 7.14 -14.48 2.03
CA GLY A 132 6.42 -15.73 1.75
C GLY A 132 6.26 -16.00 0.26
N ASN A 133 5.34 -16.89 -0.09
CA ASN A 133 4.91 -17.15 -1.47
C ASN A 133 3.60 -16.43 -1.79
N ILE A 134 3.34 -16.12 -3.06
CA ILE A 134 2.10 -15.47 -3.51
C ILE A 134 0.85 -16.30 -3.18
N HIS A 135 0.97 -17.62 -3.15
CA HIS A 135 -0.10 -18.54 -2.74
C HIS A 135 -0.50 -18.36 -1.27
N ASP A 136 0.40 -17.84 -0.44
CA ASP A 136 0.17 -17.59 0.97
C ASP A 136 -0.46 -16.21 1.23
N LEU A 137 -0.63 -15.37 0.20
CA LEU A 137 -1.24 -14.04 0.32
C LEU A 137 -2.60 -14.03 1.04
N PRO A 138 -3.49 -15.03 0.87
CA PRO A 138 -4.76 -15.08 1.60
C PRO A 138 -4.61 -15.30 3.11
N THR A 139 -3.42 -15.66 3.59
CA THR A 139 -3.16 -16.00 4.98
C THR A 139 -2.80 -14.73 5.75
N ASP A 140 -3.50 -14.49 6.87
CA ASP A 140 -3.27 -13.33 7.74
C ASP A 140 -1.80 -13.16 8.16
N ASP A 141 -1.08 -14.28 8.34
CA ASP A 141 0.34 -14.28 8.72
C ASP A 141 1.21 -13.51 7.70
N VAL A 142 0.97 -13.70 6.40
CA VAL A 142 1.73 -13.00 5.35
C VAL A 142 1.40 -11.52 5.34
N LEU A 143 0.13 -11.15 5.47
CA LEU A 143 -0.27 -9.74 5.53
C LEU A 143 0.32 -9.04 6.76
N ARG A 144 0.34 -9.72 7.92
CA ARG A 144 1.00 -9.23 9.15
C ARG A 144 2.50 -9.06 8.96
N LYS A 145 3.17 -10.01 8.30
CA LYS A 145 4.61 -9.89 7.97
C LYS A 145 4.89 -8.70 7.06
N ILE A 146 4.10 -8.51 5.99
CA ILE A 146 4.24 -7.35 5.09
C ILE A 146 4.04 -6.04 5.88
N ALA A 147 2.99 -5.96 6.69
CA ALA A 147 2.72 -4.80 7.54
C ALA A 147 3.87 -4.54 8.53
N GLY A 148 4.42 -5.60 9.12
CA GLY A 148 5.54 -5.52 10.07
C GLY A 148 6.84 -5.02 9.45
N VAL A 149 7.14 -5.43 8.20
CA VAL A 149 8.29 -4.92 7.44
C VAL A 149 8.11 -3.42 7.17
N TYR A 150 6.96 -3.00 6.63
CA TYR A 150 6.74 -1.58 6.36
C TYR A 150 6.70 -0.73 7.63
N TRP A 151 6.05 -1.21 8.70
CA TRP A 151 6.00 -0.50 9.98
C TRP A 151 7.41 -0.27 10.55
N SER A 152 8.23 -1.33 10.58
CA SER A 152 9.64 -1.23 10.99
C SER A 152 10.40 -0.23 10.11
N ALA A 153 10.29 -0.37 8.78
CA ALA A 153 11.01 0.43 7.82
C ALA A 153 10.68 1.91 7.97
N PHE A 154 9.39 2.24 8.09
CA PHE A 154 8.94 3.61 8.28
C PHE A 154 9.34 4.19 9.64
N ASN A 155 9.29 3.40 10.71
CA ASN A 155 9.69 3.85 12.04
C ASN A 155 11.21 4.11 12.13
N ASN A 156 12.01 3.30 11.44
CA ASN A 156 13.47 3.39 11.44
C ASN A 156 14.04 4.24 10.28
N GLN A 157 13.18 4.78 9.40
CA GLN A 157 13.58 5.46 8.16
C GLN A 157 14.48 4.60 7.25
N LEU A 158 14.27 3.29 7.27
CA LEU A 158 14.94 2.35 6.37
C LEU A 158 14.09 2.15 5.11
N LYS A 159 14.73 1.79 4.00
CA LYS A 159 14.02 1.40 2.78
C LYS A 159 13.94 -0.12 2.70
N SER A 160 12.75 -0.67 2.93
CA SER A 160 12.52 -2.12 2.93
C SER A 160 11.45 -2.48 1.92
N TYR A 161 11.72 -3.49 1.10
CA TYR A 161 10.86 -3.88 -0.01
C TYR A 161 10.38 -5.32 0.22
N PRO A 162 9.27 -5.53 0.96
CA PRO A 162 8.73 -6.85 1.18
C PRO A 162 8.19 -7.43 -0.14
N TYR A 163 8.63 -8.64 -0.47
CA TYR A 163 8.22 -9.34 -1.68
C TYR A 163 7.82 -10.79 -1.41
N LEU A 164 6.98 -11.29 -2.31
CA LEU A 164 6.47 -12.65 -2.34
C LEU A 164 7.09 -13.37 -3.54
N ALA A 165 7.58 -14.58 -3.29
CA ALA A 165 8.00 -15.48 -4.36
C ALA A 165 6.78 -15.92 -5.20
N PRO A 166 6.97 -16.17 -6.51
CA PRO A 166 5.92 -16.67 -7.38
C PRO A 166 5.46 -18.07 -7.01
#